data_AF-A0A2G2A1I1-F1
#
_entry.id   AF-A0A2G2A1I1-F1
#
_cell.length_a   1.000
_cell.length_b   1.000
_cell.length_c   1.000
_cell.angle_alpha   90.00
_cell.angle_beta   90.00
_cell.angle_gamma   90.00
#
_symmetry.space_group_name_H-M   'P 1'
#
loop_
_entity.id
_entity.type
_entity.pdbx_description
1 polymer ?
#
loop_
_entity_poly.entity_id
_entity_poly.type
_entity_poly.pdbx_seq_one_letter_code
_entity_poly.pdbx_strand_id
1 'polypeptide(L)' 'MFQAGSAKEALEIYKCEKPDMVLLDLTLPGGDRAGIEILKQTRTLNSNAKIIIVTNVTEECVRKECDEIGIIGIC' A
#
# COMPACT_ATOMS: atom_id res chain seq x y z
N MET A 1 -9.84 13.63 -3.49
CA MET A 1 -9.44 12.26 -3.88
C MET A 1 -8.10 12.39 -4.55
N PHE A 2 -7.06 11.79 -3.99
CA PHE A 2 -5.71 11.84 -4.54
C PHE A 2 -5.42 10.50 -5.22
N GLN A 3 -4.63 10.54 -6.29
CA GLN A 3 -4.23 9.36 -7.05
C GLN A 3 -2.72 9.43 -7.29
N ALA A 4 -2.09 8.27 -7.37
CA ALA A 4 -0.68 8.15 -7.67
C ALA A 4 -0.47 7.02 -8.68
N GLY A 5 0.36 7.25 -9.70
CA GLY A 5 0.74 6.25 -10.69
C GLY A 5 2.05 5.53 -10.36
N SER A 6 2.75 5.95 -9.29
CA SER A 6 4.03 5.37 -8.88
C SER A 6 4.19 5.35 -7.36
N ALA A 7 5.05 4.47 -6.86
CA ALA A 7 5.37 4.38 -5.44
C ALA A 7 5.87 5.69 -4.84
N LYS A 8 6.72 6.42 -5.59
CA LYS A 8 7.27 7.69 -5.16
C LYS A 8 6.18 8.74 -4.96
N GLU A 9 5.31 8.90 -5.95
CA GLU A 9 4.19 9.86 -5.90
C GLU A 9 3.22 9.51 -4.75
N ALA A 10 2.92 8.21 -4.56
CA ALA A 10 2.05 7.76 -3.48
C ALA A 10 2.59 8.16 -2.10
N LEU A 11 3.91 8.00 -1.87
CA LEU A 11 4.56 8.35 -0.62
C LEU A 11 4.66 9.86 -0.41
N GLU A 12 4.86 10.64 -1.47
CA GLU A 12 4.86 12.11 -1.40
C GLU A 12 3.47 12.64 -1.02
N ILE A 13 2.43 12.16 -1.71
CA ILE A 13 1.03 12.51 -1.40
C ILE A 13 0.69 12.09 0.03
N TYR A 14 1.07 10.89 0.47
CA TYR A 14 0.78 10.43 1.82
C TYR A 14 1.42 11.32 2.90
N LYS A 15 2.66 11.79 2.67
CA LYS A 15 3.36 12.69 3.59
C LYS A 15 2.73 14.09 3.66
N CYS A 16 2.28 14.62 2.51
CA CYS A 16 1.68 15.95 2.42
C CYS A 16 0.24 15.96 2.93
N GLU A 17 -0.60 15.05 2.44
CA GLU A 17 -2.05 15.07 2.64
C GLU A 17 -2.50 14.23 3.82
N LYS A 18 -1.68 13.28 4.28
CA LYS A 18 -1.95 12.39 5.43
C LYS A 18 -3.37 11.77 5.39
N PRO A 19 -3.73 11.05 4.32
CA PRO A 19 -5.07 10.51 4.18
C PRO A 19 -5.36 9.46 5.27
N ASP A 20 -6.62 9.40 5.71
CA ASP A 20 -7.07 8.41 6.70
C ASP A 20 -7.13 6.97 6.14
N MET A 21 -7.23 6.82 4.81
CA MET A 21 -7.33 5.54 4.12
C MET A 21 -6.55 5.52 2.81
N VAL A 22 -5.93 4.37 2.51
CA VAL A 22 -5.16 4.11 1.29
C VAL A 22 -5.74 2.87 0.60
N LEU A 23 -6.04 3.02 -0.69
CA LEU A 23 -6.28 1.91 -1.60
C LEU A 23 -5.01 1.72 -2.42
N LEU A 24 -4.42 0.54 -2.34
CA LEU A 24 -3.15 0.25 -3.00
C LEU A 24 -3.30 -0.96 -3.94
N ASP A 25 -2.84 -0.79 -5.17
CA ASP A 25 -2.69 -1.87 -6.14
C ASP A 25 -1.26 -2.41 -6.09
N LEU A 26 -1.08 -3.73 -6.15
CA LEU A 26 0.24 -4.35 -6.25
C LEU A 26 0.67 -4.61 -7.70
N THR A 27 -0.21 -4.37 -8.69
CA THR A 27 0.09 -4.46 -10.12
C THR A 27 0.64 -3.15 -10.70
N LEU A 28 0.93 -2.17 -9.83
CA LEU A 28 1.61 -0.92 -10.19
C LEU A 28 2.95 -1.19 -10.90
N PRO A 29 3.47 -0.23 -11.68
CA PRO A 29 4.84 -0.31 -12.19
C PRO A 29 5.83 -0.53 -11.04
N GLY A 30 6.60 -1.64 -11.11
CA GLY A 30 7.47 -2.10 -10.02
C GLY A 30 6.94 -3.32 -9.26
N GLY A 31 5.70 -3.75 -9.53
CA GLY A 31 5.12 -4.98 -9.01
C GLY A 31 4.81 -4.97 -7.52
N ASP A 32 4.62 -6.18 -6.97
CA ASP A 32 4.31 -6.44 -5.57
C ASP A 32 5.34 -5.83 -4.62
N ARG A 33 6.62 -5.89 -4.97
CA ARG A 33 7.72 -5.34 -4.16
C ARG A 33 7.57 -3.84 -3.92
N ALA A 34 7.23 -3.08 -4.97
CA ALA A 34 7.02 -1.65 -4.84
C ALA A 34 5.80 -1.35 -3.96
N GLY A 35 4.71 -2.10 -4.10
CA GLY A 35 3.53 -1.95 -3.25
C GLY A 35 3.82 -2.28 -1.77
N ILE A 36 4.54 -3.37 -1.50
CA ILE A 36 4.95 -3.76 -0.15
C ILE A 36 5.86 -2.69 0.48
N GLU A 37 6.74 -2.06 -0.31
CA GLU A 37 7.55 -0.95 0.18
C GLU A 37 6.69 0.25 0.59
N ILE A 38 5.69 0.62 -0.22
CA ILE A 38 4.73 1.68 0.12
C ILE A 38 4.02 1.33 1.43
N LEU A 39 3.57 0.07 1.60
CA LEU A 39 2.94 -0.39 2.84
C LEU A 39 3.84 -0.20 4.07
N LYS A 40 5.08 -0.68 3.99
CA LYS A 40 6.05 -0.58 5.09
C LYS A 40 6.36 0.86 5.46
N GLN A 41 6.58 1.71 4.46
CA GLN A 41 6.85 3.13 4.69
C GLN A 41 5.61 3.86 5.26
N THR A 42 4.42 3.59 4.72
CA THR A 42 3.16 4.16 5.20
C THR A 42 2.91 3.78 6.65
N ARG A 43 3.15 2.50 7.02
CA ARG A 43 3.03 2.02 8.40
C ARG A 43 4.05 2.67 9.34
N THR A 44 5.27 2.89 8.86
CA THR A 44 6.31 3.59 9.63
C THR A 44 5.93 5.06 9.87
N LEU A 45 5.30 5.71 8.90
CA LEU A 45 4.83 7.10 9.02
C LEU A 45 3.58 7.22 9.91
N ASN A 46 2.68 6.24 9.85
CA ASN A 46 1.46 6.19 10.63
C ASN A 46 1.08 4.73 10.92
N SER A 47 1.26 4.32 12.18
CA SER A 47 0.93 2.96 12.63
C SER A 47 -0.56 2.63 12.54
N ASN A 48 -1.43 3.64 12.48
CA ASN A 48 -2.89 3.51 12.43
C ASN A 48 -3.47 3.70 11.02
N ALA A 49 -2.62 3.79 9.99
CA ALA A 49 -3.07 3.95 8.61
C ALA A 49 -4.01 2.81 8.20
N LYS A 50 -5.18 3.16 7.65
CA LYS A 50 -6.14 2.18 7.10
C LYS A 50 -5.74 1.85 5.67
N ILE A 51 -5.28 0.63 5.42
CA ILE A 51 -4.81 0.25 4.09
C ILE A 51 -5.58 -0.97 3.60
N ILE A 52 -6.10 -0.88 2.38
CA ILE A 52 -6.77 -1.97 1.67
C ILE A 52 -6.00 -2.21 0.37
N ILE A 53 -5.68 -3.48 0.11
CA ILE A 53 -5.04 -3.91 -1.12
C ILE A 53 -6.10 -4.32 -2.11
N VAL A 54 -5.99 -3.83 -3.34
CA VAL A 54 -6.84 -4.24 -4.47
C VAL A 54 -5.92 -4.68 -5.59
N THR A 55 -5.79 -5.98 -5.81
CA THR A 55 -4.78 -6.50 -6.73
C THR A 55 -5.20 -7.81 -7.39
N ASN A 56 -4.65 -8.06 -8.58
CA ASN A 56 -4.79 -9.36 -9.25
C ASN A 56 -3.66 -10.35 -8.88
N VAL A 57 -2.79 -9.99 -7.92
CA VAL A 57 -1.76 -10.91 -7.40
C VAL A 57 -2.41 -11.97 -6.53
N THR A 58 -2.29 -13.23 -6.94
CA THR A 58 -2.90 -14.39 -6.26
C THR A 58 -1.91 -15.18 -5.39
N GLU A 59 -0.67 -14.72 -5.31
CA GLU A 59 0.39 -15.39 -4.57
C GLU A 59 0.16 -15.30 -3.06
N GLU A 60 0.06 -16.47 -2.41
CA GLU A 60 -0.22 -16.54 -0.97
C GLU A 60 0.91 -15.94 -0.12
N CYS A 61 2.15 -15.95 -0.60
CA CYS A 61 3.29 -15.33 0.08
C CYS A 61 3.12 -13.81 0.21
N VAL A 62 2.70 -13.15 -0.88
CA VAL A 62 2.44 -11.70 -0.90
C VAL A 62 1.30 -11.36 0.04
N ARG A 63 0.23 -12.16 0.03
CA ARG A 63 -0.91 -12.00 0.94
C ARG A 63 -0.46 -12.08 2.41
N LYS A 64 0.34 -13.09 2.77
CA LYS A 64 0.87 -13.23 4.14
C LYS A 64 1.73 -12.05 4.55
N GLU A 65 2.63 -11.58 3.67
CA GLU A 65 3.48 -10.42 3.96
C GLU A 65 2.64 -9.15 4.19
N CYS A 66 1.58 -8.94 3.41
CA CYS A 66 0.69 -7.79 3.60
C CYS A 66 -0.11 -7.90 4.92
N ASP A 67 -0.62 -9.10 5.24
CA ASP A 67 -1.35 -9.36 6.48
C ASP A 67 -0.44 -9.12 7.71
N GLU A 68 0.83 -9.52 7.67
CA GLU A 68 1.82 -9.27 8.73
C GLU A 68 2.09 -7.77 8.98
N ILE A 69 1.99 -6.95 7.93
CA ILE A 69 2.13 -5.48 8.03
C ILE A 69 0.84 -4.84 8.62
N GLY A 70 -0.25 -5.59 8.71
CA GLY A 70 -1.49 -5.19 9.40
C GLY A 70 -2.51 -4.48 8.51
N ILE A 71 -2.61 -4.83 7.22
CA ILE A 71 -3.65 -4.30 6.33
C ILE A 71 -5.06 -4.64 6.83
N ILE A 72 -6.07 -3.90 6.37
CA ILE A 72 -7.48 -4.18 6.68
C ILE A 72 -7.99 -5.37 5.88
N GLY A 73 -7.55 -5.49 4.63
CA GLY A 73 -7.97 -6.56 3.74
C GLY A 73 -7.30 -6.46 2.38
N ILE A 74 -7.32 -7.58 1.66
CA ILE A 74 -6.83 -7.73 0.29
C ILE A 74 -7.97 -8.29 -0.55
N CYS A 75 -8.21 -7.66 -1.70
CA CYS A 75 -9.25 -8.02 -2.67
C CYS A 75 -8.64 -8.25 -4.04
#